data_AF-A0A7V3QKL2-F1
#
_entry.id   AF-A0A7V3QKL2-F1
#
_cell.length_a   1.000
_cell.length_b   1.000
_cell.length_c   1.000
_cell.angle_alpha   90.00
_cell.angle_beta   90.00
_cell.angle_gamma   90.00
#
_symmetry.space_group_name_H-M   'P 1'
#
loop_
_entity.id
_entity.type
_entity.pdbx_description
1 polymer ?
#
loop_
_entity_poly.entity_id
_entity_poly.type
_entity_poly.pdbx_seq_one_letter_code
_entity_poly.pdbx_strand_id
1 'polypeptide(L)'
;MDIKDILKKKLLQNCPVDVNVEEEVLKKLDYEESIPIGNFNYIAYPSFLLALPFNLSTDDPNNVWMKELPPEKRIIDLENAFSQFIDFYTILSTSSLVLFLPSFVGLQDEVYVANLGICPPSEPHLVILSNFRSKPRWGEEEVGKKFFEYHDYKIFKPPYFFEGEAELKYINKNNYVGGYGIRSDIRAFYWMMDNFNMNVIPVKETDEKLYHLDCYLFPIDIQNAIVCTEVLSKEDVAKIEKYVNVISIPKEEAYEGTTNSVRVNRFIVNATKIDGMKATDEKYVLEKKRIANLERICVKLGYDPIFVNISEFEKSGALLSCCIMHLNYWDYVKEPVADFLAKSNKK
;
A
#
# COMPACT_ATOMS: atom_id res chain seq x y z
N MET A 1 -8.79 -9.93 -20.53
CA MET A 1 -8.46 -10.90 -21.61
C MET A 1 -8.54 -12.23 -20.92
N ASP A 2 -9.62 -12.97 -21.12
CA ASP A 2 -9.96 -14.15 -20.32
C ASP A 2 -8.74 -15.10 -20.24
N ILE A 3 -8.51 -15.76 -19.10
CA ILE A 3 -7.52 -16.84 -19.00
C ILE A 3 -7.78 -17.87 -20.11
N LYS A 4 -9.04 -18.08 -20.48
CA LYS A 4 -9.43 -18.89 -21.64
C LYS A 4 -8.84 -18.36 -22.94
N ASP A 5 -8.83 -17.05 -23.17
CA ASP A 5 -8.25 -16.44 -24.39
C ASP A 5 -6.72 -16.54 -24.42
N ILE A 6 -6.05 -16.37 -23.28
CA ILE A 6 -4.58 -16.49 -23.18
C ILE A 6 -4.15 -17.95 -23.39
N LEU A 7 -4.84 -18.90 -22.74
CA LEU A 7 -4.61 -20.33 -22.91
C LEU A 7 -4.87 -20.73 -24.36
N LYS A 8 -5.99 -20.31 -24.95
CA LYS A 8 -6.34 -20.58 -26.34
C LYS A 8 -5.26 -20.05 -27.29
N LYS A 9 -4.74 -18.84 -27.09
CA LYS A 9 -3.70 -18.25 -27.94
C LYS A 9 -2.33 -18.94 -27.79
N LYS A 10 -1.97 -19.41 -26.59
CA LYS A 10 -0.71 -20.16 -26.34
C LYS A 10 -0.78 -21.62 -26.78
N LEU A 11 -1.91 -22.29 -26.61
CA LEU A 11 -2.15 -23.67 -27.05
C LEU A 11 -2.18 -23.75 -28.57
N LEU A 12 -2.84 -22.80 -29.25
CA LEU A 12 -2.93 -22.74 -30.71
C LEU A 12 -1.58 -22.46 -31.41
N GLN A 13 -0.61 -21.86 -30.73
CA GLN A 13 0.64 -21.45 -31.38
C GLN A 13 1.72 -22.53 -31.41
N ASN A 14 1.71 -23.56 -30.54
CA ASN A 14 2.88 -24.43 -30.40
C ASN A 14 2.64 -25.92 -30.09
N CYS A 15 1.41 -26.45 -30.06
CA CYS A 15 1.22 -27.90 -29.89
C CYS A 15 -0.03 -28.42 -30.62
N PRO A 16 0.04 -29.61 -31.26
CA PRO A 16 -1.16 -30.36 -31.63
C PRO A 16 -1.75 -30.96 -30.34
N VAL A 17 -2.43 -30.14 -29.54
CA VAL A 17 -3.19 -30.65 -28.40
C VAL A 17 -4.53 -31.16 -28.92
N ASP A 18 -4.81 -32.43 -28.67
CA ASP A 18 -6.08 -33.08 -28.98
C ASP A 18 -7.22 -32.28 -28.30
N VAL A 19 -8.25 -31.88 -29.05
CA VAL A 19 -9.34 -30.99 -28.60
C VAL A 19 -10.05 -31.56 -27.36
N ASN A 20 -10.03 -32.89 -27.19
CA ASN A 20 -10.56 -33.58 -26.01
C ASN A 20 -9.80 -33.23 -24.71
N VAL A 21 -8.51 -32.93 -24.79
CA VAL A 21 -7.69 -32.53 -23.63
C VAL A 21 -8.00 -31.09 -23.22
N GLU A 22 -8.29 -30.19 -24.17
CA GLU A 22 -8.69 -28.81 -23.85
C GLU A 22 -10.01 -28.75 -23.08
N GLU A 23 -11.04 -29.50 -23.50
CA GLU A 23 -12.32 -29.56 -22.78
C GLU A 23 -12.19 -30.21 -21.40
N GLU A 24 -11.34 -31.24 -21.25
CA GLU A 24 -11.11 -31.91 -19.96
C GLU A 24 -10.32 -31.03 -18.99
N VAL A 25 -9.35 -30.25 -19.49
CA VAL A 25 -8.60 -29.27 -18.68
C VAL A 25 -9.50 -28.11 -18.24
N LEU A 26 -10.35 -27.59 -19.13
CA LEU A 26 -11.30 -26.52 -18.80
C LEU A 26 -12.35 -27.00 -17.78
N LYS A 27 -12.84 -28.24 -17.89
CA LYS A 27 -13.74 -28.85 -16.89
C LYS A 27 -13.09 -29.03 -15.50
N LYS A 28 -11.78 -29.26 -15.42
CA LYS A 28 -11.05 -29.31 -14.13
C LYS A 28 -10.91 -27.94 -13.47
N LEU A 29 -10.92 -26.86 -14.25
CA LEU A 29 -10.83 -25.48 -13.75
C LEU A 29 -12.19 -24.91 -13.31
N ASP A 30 -13.31 -25.57 -13.65
CA ASP A 30 -14.70 -25.22 -13.26
C ASP A 30 -15.09 -25.77 -11.86
N TYR A 31 -14.14 -26.17 -11.02
CA TYR A 31 -14.45 -26.83 -9.74
C TYR A 31 -15.03 -25.85 -8.70
N GLU A 32 -16.36 -25.91 -8.52
CA GLU A 32 -17.21 -25.08 -7.62
C GLU A 32 -16.93 -25.25 -6.11
N GLU A 33 -16.05 -26.17 -5.69
CA GLU A 33 -15.75 -26.46 -4.28
C GLU A 33 -14.39 -25.92 -3.79
N SER A 34 -13.76 -25.00 -4.52
CA SER A 34 -12.52 -24.36 -4.04
C SER A 34 -12.81 -23.15 -3.15
N ILE A 35 -11.99 -22.97 -2.10
CA ILE A 35 -11.91 -21.69 -1.36
C ILE A 35 -11.81 -20.57 -2.41
N PRO A 36 -12.62 -19.49 -2.35
CA PRO A 36 -12.60 -18.45 -3.37
C PRO A 36 -11.16 -18.03 -3.64
N ILE A 37 -10.69 -18.29 -4.87
CA ILE A 37 -9.31 -18.01 -5.28
C ILE A 37 -9.10 -16.51 -5.06
N GLY A 38 -8.22 -16.15 -4.12
CA GLY A 38 -7.89 -14.75 -3.85
C GLY A 38 -8.63 -14.09 -2.69
N ASN A 39 -9.44 -14.78 -1.88
CA ASN A 39 -9.90 -14.15 -0.64
C ASN A 39 -8.82 -14.16 0.47
N PHE A 40 -7.93 -13.18 0.41
CA PHE A 40 -6.81 -13.03 1.35
C PHE A 40 -7.26 -12.78 2.80
N ASN A 41 -8.52 -12.37 3.05
CA ASN A 41 -9.03 -12.20 4.41
C ASN A 41 -9.19 -13.53 5.17
N TYR A 42 -9.19 -14.67 4.48
CA TYR A 42 -9.23 -16.00 5.12
C TYR A 42 -7.83 -16.58 5.39
N ILE A 43 -6.78 -15.86 5.03
CA ILE A 43 -5.42 -16.32 5.26
C ILE A 43 -4.96 -15.83 6.63
N ALA A 44 -4.55 -16.77 7.48
CA ALA A 44 -4.03 -16.50 8.82
C ALA A 44 -2.58 -15.95 8.81
N TYR A 45 -2.25 -15.16 7.79
CA TYR A 45 -0.96 -14.51 7.58
C TYR A 45 -1.20 -13.15 6.92
N PRO A 46 -0.38 -12.13 7.23
CA PRO A 46 -0.39 -10.90 6.45
C PRO A 46 -0.19 -11.21 4.98
N SER A 47 -0.92 -10.48 4.13
CA SER A 47 -0.84 -10.63 2.68
C SER A 47 -0.68 -9.26 2.05
N PHE A 48 0.33 -9.12 1.20
CA PHE A 48 0.68 -7.87 0.53
C PHE A 48 0.68 -8.02 -0.99
N LEU A 49 0.40 -6.93 -1.67
CA LEU A 49 0.65 -6.74 -3.09
C LEU A 49 1.88 -5.83 -3.23
N LEU A 50 2.80 -6.21 -4.13
CA LEU A 50 3.94 -5.42 -4.60
C LEU A 50 3.90 -5.31 -6.12
N ALA A 51 4.73 -4.45 -6.70
CA ALA A 51 5.01 -4.41 -8.14
C ALA A 51 6.52 -4.31 -8.36
N LEU A 52 7.03 -5.00 -9.38
CA LEU A 52 8.47 -4.96 -9.68
C LEU A 52 8.84 -3.60 -10.31
N PRO A 53 10.02 -3.03 -10.02
CA PRO A 53 10.40 -1.69 -10.44
C PRO A 53 10.80 -1.58 -11.92
N PHE A 54 10.32 -2.46 -12.81
CA PHE A 54 10.74 -2.53 -14.22
C PHE A 54 10.61 -1.21 -14.98
N ASN A 55 9.56 -0.45 -14.67
CA ASN A 55 9.24 0.81 -15.35
C ASN A 55 9.46 2.03 -14.45
N LEU A 56 10.08 1.86 -13.28
CA LEU A 56 10.38 2.94 -12.37
C LEU A 56 11.24 4.00 -13.09
N SER A 57 10.72 5.21 -13.17
CA SER A 57 11.41 6.36 -13.78
C SER A 57 10.95 7.66 -13.14
N THR A 58 11.63 8.76 -13.48
CA THR A 58 11.31 10.11 -12.99
C THR A 58 11.06 11.09 -14.14
N ASP A 59 10.64 10.55 -15.29
CA ASP A 59 10.50 11.27 -16.56
C ASP A 59 9.33 12.26 -16.53
N ASP A 60 8.27 11.97 -15.78
CA ASP A 60 7.13 12.86 -15.56
C ASP A 60 7.01 13.28 -14.06
N PRO A 61 7.61 14.43 -13.67
CA PRO A 61 7.57 14.94 -12.29
C PRO A 61 6.17 15.35 -11.83
N ASN A 62 5.58 14.57 -10.92
CA ASN A 62 4.19 14.76 -10.50
C ASN A 62 4.00 15.16 -9.02
N ASN A 63 5.08 15.30 -8.26
CA ASN A 63 5.09 15.78 -6.89
C ASN A 63 6.21 16.80 -6.65
N VAL A 64 6.19 17.47 -5.49
CA VAL A 64 7.15 18.53 -5.18
C VAL A 64 8.58 18.00 -5.05
N TRP A 65 8.76 16.79 -4.52
CA TRP A 65 10.09 16.18 -4.35
C TRP A 65 10.77 15.96 -5.69
N MET A 66 10.07 15.40 -6.68
CA MET A 66 10.60 15.27 -8.04
C MET A 66 10.89 16.63 -8.67
N LYS A 67 10.00 17.62 -8.47
CA LYS A 67 10.13 18.95 -9.08
C LYS A 67 11.31 19.75 -8.52
N GLU A 68 11.60 19.60 -7.23
CA GLU A 68 12.74 20.25 -6.57
C GLU A 68 14.07 19.52 -6.82
N LEU A 69 14.03 18.20 -7.07
CA LEU A 69 15.23 17.41 -7.34
C LEU A 69 15.73 17.66 -8.78
N PRO A 70 16.99 18.10 -8.96
CA PRO A 70 17.55 18.31 -10.29
C PRO A 70 17.49 17.04 -11.17
N PRO A 71 17.20 17.15 -12.48
CA PRO A 71 17.08 16.01 -13.38
C PRO A 71 18.24 15.01 -13.28
N GLU A 72 19.47 15.51 -13.18
CA GLU A 72 20.69 14.69 -13.07
C GLU A 72 20.79 13.91 -11.75
N LYS A 73 20.08 14.33 -10.70
CA LYS A 73 20.05 13.67 -9.39
C LYS A 73 18.88 12.69 -9.22
N ARG A 74 17.91 12.72 -10.15
CA ARG A 74 16.74 11.83 -10.11
C ARG A 74 16.76 10.73 -11.17
N ILE A 75 17.90 10.52 -11.84
CA ILE A 75 18.12 9.36 -12.70
C ILE A 75 18.07 8.11 -11.83
N ILE A 76 17.16 7.20 -12.18
CA ILE A 76 17.00 5.91 -11.52
C ILE A 76 18.12 4.97 -12.00
N ASP A 77 18.83 4.41 -11.04
CA ASP A 77 19.69 3.26 -11.26
C ASP A 77 18.84 2.01 -11.03
N LEU A 78 18.44 1.38 -12.15
CA LEU A 78 17.51 0.27 -12.12
C LEU A 78 18.10 -0.97 -11.42
N GLU A 79 19.41 -1.20 -11.52
CA GLU A 79 20.07 -2.32 -10.83
C GLU A 79 20.01 -2.13 -9.32
N ASN A 80 20.33 -0.92 -8.84
CA ASN A 80 20.19 -0.56 -7.44
C ASN A 80 18.72 -0.59 -6.98
N ALA A 81 17.77 -0.16 -7.81
CA ALA A 81 16.34 -0.21 -7.49
C ALA A 81 15.87 -1.67 -7.30
N PHE A 82 16.34 -2.61 -8.14
CA PHE A 82 16.07 -4.04 -7.94
C PHE A 82 16.73 -4.58 -6.68
N SER A 83 17.97 -4.21 -6.38
CA SER A 83 18.65 -4.62 -5.14
C SER A 83 17.85 -4.17 -3.90
N GLN A 84 17.48 -2.90 -3.85
CA GLN A 84 16.66 -2.32 -2.78
C GLN A 84 15.26 -2.94 -2.69
N PHE A 85 14.65 -3.24 -3.84
CA PHE A 85 13.38 -3.97 -3.90
C PHE A 85 13.47 -5.34 -3.25
N ILE A 86 14.52 -6.11 -3.60
CA ILE A 86 14.75 -7.45 -3.07
C ILE A 86 14.97 -7.41 -1.55
N ASP A 87 15.63 -6.37 -1.02
CA ASP A 87 15.85 -6.22 0.42
C ASP A 87 14.52 -6.15 1.18
N PHE A 88 13.65 -5.19 0.84
CA PHE A 88 12.36 -5.09 1.55
C PHE A 88 11.43 -6.25 1.22
N TYR A 89 11.43 -6.78 -0.02
CA TYR A 89 10.67 -7.98 -0.38
C TYR A 89 11.06 -9.18 0.48
N THR A 90 12.35 -9.40 0.72
CA THR A 90 12.86 -10.51 1.54
C THR A 90 12.34 -10.40 2.97
N ILE A 91 12.36 -9.19 3.54
CA ILE A 91 11.84 -8.94 4.88
C ILE A 91 10.33 -9.22 4.95
N LEU A 92 9.55 -8.70 4.00
CA LEU A 92 8.10 -8.92 3.96
C LEU A 92 7.79 -10.41 3.82
N SER A 93 8.36 -11.08 2.82
CA SER A 93 8.07 -12.48 2.46
C SER A 93 8.51 -13.51 3.52
N THR A 94 9.33 -13.11 4.49
CA THR A 94 9.74 -14.00 5.60
C THR A 94 8.56 -14.43 6.49
N SER A 95 7.50 -13.62 6.60
CA SER A 95 6.35 -13.93 7.46
C SER A 95 4.99 -13.48 6.91
N SER A 96 4.93 -13.22 5.61
CA SER A 96 3.72 -12.81 4.89
C SER A 96 3.62 -13.50 3.53
N LEU A 97 2.41 -13.51 2.96
CA LEU A 97 2.23 -13.80 1.55
C LEU A 97 2.44 -12.53 0.74
N VAL A 98 3.18 -12.65 -0.35
CA VAL A 98 3.43 -11.53 -1.26
C VAL A 98 2.97 -11.92 -2.65
N LEU A 99 2.12 -11.09 -3.23
CA LEU A 99 1.70 -11.18 -4.62
C LEU A 99 2.30 -10.03 -5.41
N PHE A 100 2.45 -10.24 -6.71
CA PHE A 100 2.99 -9.25 -7.62
C PHE A 100 1.94 -8.79 -8.62
N LEU A 101 1.76 -7.48 -8.71
CA LEU A 101 1.11 -6.85 -9.82
C LEU A 101 2.06 -6.95 -11.04
N PRO A 102 1.57 -7.40 -12.21
CA PRO A 102 2.36 -7.36 -13.44
C PRO A 102 2.71 -5.91 -13.78
N SER A 103 3.93 -5.67 -14.28
CA SER A 103 4.35 -4.31 -14.65
C SER A 103 4.19 -4.02 -16.15
N PHE A 104 3.78 -2.79 -16.48
CA PHE A 104 3.50 -2.34 -17.84
C PHE A 104 4.31 -1.10 -18.23
N VAL A 105 4.80 -1.10 -19.48
CA VAL A 105 5.55 0.02 -20.06
C VAL A 105 4.69 1.29 -20.09
N GLY A 106 5.29 2.40 -19.68
CA GLY A 106 4.66 3.71 -19.66
C GLY A 106 3.98 4.07 -18.33
N LEU A 107 3.97 3.17 -17.34
CA LEU A 107 3.47 3.43 -16.00
C LEU A 107 4.64 3.56 -15.02
N GLN A 108 5.20 4.76 -14.90
CA GLN A 108 6.43 5.00 -14.12
C GLN A 108 6.26 4.77 -12.61
N ASP A 109 5.06 4.99 -12.09
CA ASP A 109 4.74 5.00 -10.66
C ASP A 109 3.96 3.74 -10.24
N GLU A 110 3.80 2.76 -11.14
CA GLU A 110 3.07 1.51 -10.90
C GLU A 110 3.65 0.68 -9.74
N VAL A 111 4.93 0.87 -9.44
CA VAL A 111 5.59 0.25 -8.28
C VAL A 111 4.97 0.71 -6.94
N TYR A 112 4.30 1.86 -6.92
CA TYR A 112 3.66 2.44 -5.74
C TYR A 112 2.22 1.95 -5.57
N VAL A 113 2.09 0.64 -5.35
CA VAL A 113 0.82 -0.08 -5.29
C VAL A 113 -0.06 0.29 -4.10
N ALA A 114 0.48 0.93 -3.05
CA ALA A 114 -0.36 1.46 -1.95
C ALA A 114 -1.40 2.46 -2.45
N ASN A 115 -1.11 3.13 -3.57
CA ASN A 115 -2.06 4.05 -4.18
C ASN A 115 -3.05 3.38 -5.13
N LEU A 116 -2.98 2.06 -5.35
CA LEU A 116 -3.84 1.37 -6.31
C LEU A 116 -5.29 1.24 -5.82
N GLY A 117 -5.46 1.15 -4.50
CA GLY A 117 -6.76 1.00 -3.85
C GLY A 117 -6.60 0.61 -2.40
N ILE A 118 -7.69 0.11 -1.81
CA ILE A 118 -7.72 -0.44 -0.46
C ILE A 118 -8.61 -1.70 -0.42
N CYS A 119 -8.18 -2.72 0.32
CA CYS A 119 -8.97 -3.90 0.66
C CYS A 119 -9.50 -3.75 2.10
N PRO A 120 -10.72 -3.22 2.33
CA PRO A 120 -11.16 -2.84 3.68
C PRO A 120 -11.40 -4.07 4.57
N PRO A 121 -10.83 -4.14 5.79
CA PRO A 121 -11.08 -5.26 6.71
C PRO A 121 -12.54 -5.49 7.06
N SER A 122 -13.33 -4.40 7.10
CA SER A 122 -14.76 -4.45 7.42
C SER A 122 -15.62 -4.95 6.25
N GLU A 123 -15.05 -5.06 5.06
CA GLU A 123 -15.71 -5.49 3.83
C GLU A 123 -14.85 -6.55 3.13
N PRO A 124 -14.86 -7.81 3.60
CA PRO A 124 -14.00 -8.84 3.04
C PRO A 124 -14.38 -9.13 1.59
N HIS A 125 -13.35 -9.48 0.78
CA HIS A 125 -13.48 -9.88 -0.62
C HIS A 125 -13.95 -8.76 -1.57
N LEU A 126 -13.66 -7.51 -1.23
CA LEU A 126 -13.78 -6.39 -2.15
C LEU A 126 -12.55 -5.48 -2.10
N VAL A 127 -12.36 -4.74 -3.19
CA VAL A 127 -11.35 -3.69 -3.31
C VAL A 127 -12.03 -2.41 -3.76
N ILE A 128 -11.63 -1.29 -3.15
CA ILE A 128 -11.99 0.04 -3.62
C ILE A 128 -10.76 0.59 -4.35
N LEU A 129 -10.80 0.55 -5.69
CA LEU A 129 -9.74 1.02 -6.54
C LEU A 129 -9.67 2.54 -6.57
N SER A 130 -8.48 3.03 -6.86
CA SER A 130 -8.20 4.44 -7.02
C SER A 130 -8.79 5.04 -8.28
N ASN A 131 -9.04 6.33 -8.18
CA ASN A 131 -9.37 7.23 -9.27
C ASN A 131 -8.34 8.35 -9.22
N PHE A 132 -7.24 8.19 -9.95
CA PHE A 132 -6.05 9.02 -9.81
C PHE A 132 -6.29 10.47 -10.26
N ARG A 133 -5.81 11.42 -9.45
CA ARG A 133 -5.77 12.84 -9.84
C ARG A 133 -4.56 13.10 -10.74
N SER A 134 -3.44 12.48 -10.41
CA SER A 134 -2.18 12.62 -11.14
C SER A 134 -2.25 11.95 -12.51
N LYS A 135 -2.16 12.72 -13.59
CA LYS A 135 -2.23 12.21 -14.98
C LYS A 135 -1.19 11.13 -15.30
N PRO A 136 0.07 11.21 -14.83
CA PRO A 136 1.07 10.18 -15.12
C PRO A 136 0.72 8.80 -14.55
N ARG A 137 -0.22 8.75 -13.61
CA ARG A 137 -0.70 7.51 -12.98
C ARG A 137 -1.97 6.93 -13.62
N TRP A 138 -2.51 7.60 -14.64
CA TRP A 138 -3.68 7.11 -15.34
C TRP A 138 -3.36 5.82 -16.10
N GLY A 139 -4.17 4.79 -15.88
CA GLY A 139 -3.99 3.46 -16.46
C GLY A 139 -3.49 2.43 -15.45
N GLU A 140 -2.86 2.85 -14.35
CA GLU A 140 -2.48 1.95 -13.26
C GLU A 140 -3.71 1.25 -12.67
N GLU A 141 -4.85 1.95 -12.57
CA GLU A 141 -6.08 1.35 -12.05
C GLU A 141 -6.61 0.21 -12.92
N GLU A 142 -6.33 0.21 -14.24
CA GLU A 142 -6.78 -0.85 -15.16
C GLU A 142 -5.92 -2.11 -15.02
N VAL A 143 -4.65 -1.95 -14.62
CA VAL A 143 -3.78 -3.06 -14.25
C VAL A 143 -4.29 -3.70 -12.96
N GLY A 144 -4.55 -2.88 -11.94
CA GLY A 144 -5.14 -3.33 -10.68
C GLY A 144 -6.48 -4.02 -10.87
N LYS A 145 -7.39 -3.41 -11.64
CA LYS A 145 -8.70 -3.98 -11.94
C LYS A 145 -8.59 -5.40 -12.47
N LYS A 146 -7.77 -5.65 -13.50
CA LYS A 146 -7.57 -7.00 -14.04
C LYS A 146 -6.99 -7.95 -13.00
N PHE A 147 -6.00 -7.50 -12.23
CA PHE A 147 -5.41 -8.31 -11.15
C PHE A 147 -6.49 -8.76 -10.16
N PHE A 148 -7.31 -7.84 -9.67
CA PHE A 148 -8.37 -8.14 -8.70
C PHE A 148 -9.51 -8.97 -9.33
N GLU A 149 -9.85 -8.77 -10.61
CA GLU A 149 -10.80 -9.62 -11.35
C GLU A 149 -10.32 -11.08 -11.39
N TYR A 150 -9.03 -11.33 -11.61
CA TYR A 150 -8.47 -12.69 -11.59
C TYR A 150 -8.45 -13.34 -10.20
N HIS A 151 -8.55 -12.54 -9.14
CA HIS A 151 -8.63 -12.98 -7.75
C HIS A 151 -10.07 -12.90 -7.19
N ASP A 152 -11.05 -12.82 -8.10
CA ASP A 152 -12.49 -12.85 -7.81
C ASP A 152 -12.96 -11.75 -6.83
N TYR A 153 -12.23 -10.64 -6.74
CA TYR A 153 -12.61 -9.51 -5.89
C TYR A 153 -13.82 -8.78 -6.47
N LYS A 154 -14.74 -8.37 -5.60
CA LYS A 154 -15.70 -7.32 -5.95
C LYS A 154 -14.96 -5.99 -6.07
N ILE A 155 -15.03 -5.38 -7.24
CA ILE A 155 -14.29 -4.15 -7.53
C ILE A 155 -15.23 -2.96 -7.53
N PHE A 156 -14.85 -1.95 -6.76
CA PHE A 156 -15.54 -0.67 -6.68
C PHE A 156 -14.56 0.46 -7.00
N LYS A 157 -15.05 1.55 -7.58
CA LYS A 157 -14.26 2.76 -7.83
C LYS A 157 -15.13 3.98 -7.48
N PRO A 158 -14.68 4.90 -6.61
CA PRO A 158 -15.45 6.10 -6.30
C PRO A 158 -15.54 7.00 -7.55
N PRO A 159 -16.66 7.72 -7.75
CA PRO A 159 -16.79 8.68 -8.85
C PRO A 159 -15.97 9.97 -8.62
N TYR A 160 -15.18 10.04 -7.55
CA TYR A 160 -14.34 11.16 -7.14
C TYR A 160 -12.89 10.72 -7.04
N PHE A 161 -11.95 11.67 -7.03
CA PHE A 161 -10.53 11.35 -6.92
C PHE A 161 -10.21 10.68 -5.57
N PHE A 162 -9.45 9.60 -5.63
CA PHE A 162 -9.01 8.80 -4.49
C PHE A 162 -7.73 8.07 -4.88
N GLU A 163 -6.68 8.15 -4.06
CA GLU A 163 -5.39 7.50 -4.32
C GLU A 163 -5.04 6.43 -3.28
N GLY A 164 -6.02 5.57 -2.95
CA GLY A 164 -5.80 4.27 -2.32
C GLY A 164 -5.48 4.29 -0.84
N GLU A 165 -4.85 3.21 -0.36
CA GLU A 165 -4.37 3.06 1.01
C GLU A 165 -3.34 4.12 1.42
N ALA A 166 -2.64 4.75 0.46
CA ALA A 166 -1.80 5.92 0.76
C ALA A 166 -2.61 7.09 1.34
N GLU A 167 -3.91 7.16 1.04
CA GLU A 167 -4.83 8.23 1.43
C GLU A 167 -5.90 7.81 2.44
N LEU A 168 -6.05 6.51 2.68
CA LEU A 168 -7.03 5.97 3.61
C LEU A 168 -6.39 4.89 4.49
N LYS A 169 -6.15 5.24 5.75
CA LYS A 169 -5.48 4.35 6.71
C LYS A 169 -6.49 3.69 7.64
N TYR A 170 -6.49 2.35 7.65
CA TYR A 170 -7.26 1.56 8.60
C TYR A 170 -6.76 1.78 10.02
N ILE A 171 -7.68 2.05 10.95
CA ILE A 171 -7.36 2.28 12.36
C ILE A 171 -7.77 1.06 13.20
N ASN A 172 -9.07 0.79 13.28
CA ASN A 172 -9.63 -0.38 13.97
C ASN A 172 -11.09 -0.59 13.60
N LYS A 173 -11.60 -1.81 13.74
CA LYS A 173 -13.01 -2.17 13.44
C LYS A 173 -13.43 -1.73 12.04
N ASN A 174 -14.18 -0.64 11.92
CA ASN A 174 -14.59 0.01 10.68
C ASN A 174 -14.14 1.48 10.59
N ASN A 175 -13.21 1.91 11.44
CA ASN A 175 -12.71 3.28 11.51
C ASN A 175 -11.46 3.45 10.65
N TYR A 176 -11.42 4.56 9.92
CA TYR A 176 -10.34 4.95 9.02
C TYR A 176 -10.02 6.44 9.21
N VAL A 177 -8.79 6.84 8.93
CA VAL A 177 -8.45 8.25 8.70
C VAL A 177 -8.24 8.44 7.20
N GLY A 178 -8.80 9.49 6.62
CA GLY A 178 -8.71 9.79 5.19
C GLY A 178 -8.10 11.17 4.91
N GLY A 179 -7.01 11.23 4.15
CA GLY A 179 -6.38 12.48 3.70
C GLY A 179 -7.11 13.07 2.49
N TYR A 180 -7.35 14.38 2.47
CA TYR A 180 -7.94 15.04 1.31
C TYR A 180 -7.40 16.46 1.09
N GLY A 181 -7.49 16.91 -0.16
CA GLY A 181 -7.24 18.29 -0.54
C GLY A 181 -6.14 18.43 -1.58
N ILE A 182 -5.12 17.56 -1.54
CA ILE A 182 -4.04 17.56 -2.54
C ILE A 182 -4.32 16.50 -3.60
N ARG A 183 -4.42 15.22 -3.21
CA ARG A 183 -4.61 14.10 -4.14
C ARG A 183 -6.05 13.58 -4.11
N SER A 184 -6.56 13.19 -2.95
CA SER A 184 -7.94 12.71 -2.82
C SER A 184 -8.96 13.82 -2.61
N ASP A 185 -10.21 13.55 -3.02
CA ASP A 185 -11.37 14.42 -2.80
C ASP A 185 -12.18 13.89 -1.62
N ILE A 186 -12.57 14.77 -0.68
CA ILE A 186 -13.36 14.39 0.50
C ILE A 186 -14.66 13.65 0.14
N ARG A 187 -15.24 13.92 -1.04
CA ARG A 187 -16.45 13.25 -1.51
C ARG A 187 -16.24 11.76 -1.77
N ALA A 188 -15.02 11.30 -2.05
CA ALA A 188 -14.71 9.87 -2.13
C ALA A 188 -14.96 9.19 -0.79
N PHE A 189 -14.62 9.83 0.33
CA PHE A 189 -14.85 9.29 1.67
C PHE A 189 -16.32 9.28 2.07
N TYR A 190 -17.08 10.34 1.73
CA TYR A 190 -18.54 10.33 1.93
C TYR A 190 -19.19 9.19 1.13
N TRP A 191 -18.79 9.05 -0.14
CA TRP A 191 -19.25 7.94 -0.96
C TRP A 191 -18.91 6.58 -0.34
N MET A 192 -17.71 6.39 0.23
CA MET A 192 -17.36 5.14 0.92
C MET A 192 -18.25 4.89 2.15
N MET A 193 -18.49 5.91 2.98
CA MET A 193 -19.35 5.78 4.17
C MET A 193 -20.83 5.50 3.82
N ASP A 194 -21.30 5.99 2.67
CA ASP A 194 -22.67 5.74 2.18
C ASP A 194 -22.84 4.33 1.59
N ASN A 195 -21.77 3.72 1.06
CA ASN A 195 -21.84 2.45 0.32
C ASN A 195 -21.28 1.24 1.09
N PHE A 196 -20.48 1.46 2.14
CA PHE A 196 -19.79 0.42 2.88
C PHE A 196 -19.89 0.66 4.39
N ASN A 197 -19.65 -0.38 5.19
CA ASN A 197 -19.48 -0.27 6.64
C ASN A 197 -18.09 0.33 6.96
N MET A 198 -17.97 1.63 6.72
CA MET A 198 -16.77 2.41 6.96
C MET A 198 -17.15 3.71 7.69
N ASN A 199 -16.32 4.10 8.65
CA ASN A 199 -16.35 5.40 9.30
C ASN A 199 -15.03 6.09 9.02
N VAL A 200 -15.04 7.07 8.13
CA VAL A 200 -13.83 7.79 7.71
C VAL A 200 -13.75 9.12 8.45
N ILE A 201 -12.63 9.38 9.09
CA ILE A 201 -12.30 10.67 9.71
C ILE A 201 -11.51 11.47 8.66
N PRO A 202 -12.14 12.41 7.94
CA PRO A 202 -11.45 13.18 6.92
C PRO A 202 -10.53 14.22 7.56
N VAL A 203 -9.29 14.30 7.10
CA VAL A 203 -8.30 15.30 7.52
C VAL A 203 -7.76 16.05 6.30
N LYS A 204 -7.67 17.38 6.42
CA LYS A 204 -7.29 18.23 5.29
C LYS A 204 -5.78 18.32 5.17
N GLU A 205 -5.26 17.95 4.01
CA GLU A 205 -3.85 18.07 3.65
C GLU A 205 -3.56 19.48 3.12
N THR A 206 -2.47 20.07 3.59
CA THR A 206 -2.06 21.43 3.21
C THR A 206 -0.56 21.55 2.91
N ASP A 207 0.22 20.52 3.21
CA ASP A 207 1.67 20.52 2.98
C ASP A 207 1.99 19.76 1.69
N GLU A 208 2.57 20.44 0.71
CA GLU A 208 2.87 19.84 -0.60
C GLU A 208 3.94 18.72 -0.54
N LYS A 209 4.78 18.69 0.50
CA LYS A 209 5.79 17.64 0.70
C LYS A 209 5.21 16.39 1.38
N LEU A 210 4.10 16.55 2.11
CA LEU A 210 3.37 15.47 2.75
C LEU A 210 2.01 15.30 2.03
N TYR A 211 2.09 14.98 0.74
CA TYR A 211 0.98 15.05 -0.22
C TYR A 211 0.06 13.83 -0.23
N HIS A 212 0.33 12.85 0.63
CA HIS A 212 -0.51 11.71 0.93
C HIS A 212 -0.54 11.49 2.44
N LEU A 213 -1.64 10.92 2.94
CA LEU A 213 -1.83 10.60 4.36
C LEU A 213 -0.71 9.73 4.95
N ASP A 214 -0.19 8.76 4.20
CA ASP A 214 0.89 7.87 4.63
C ASP A 214 2.23 8.58 4.90
N CYS A 215 2.41 9.79 4.37
CA CYS A 215 3.58 10.61 4.61
C CYS A 215 3.60 11.21 6.01
N TYR A 216 2.46 11.24 6.72
CA TYR A 216 2.37 11.84 8.05
C TYR A 216 1.51 11.08 9.07
N LEU A 217 0.90 9.94 8.70
CA LEU A 217 0.12 9.10 9.61
C LEU A 217 0.38 7.61 9.37
N PHE A 218 0.78 6.91 10.42
CA PHE A 218 1.02 5.47 10.44
C PHE A 218 0.26 4.80 11.59
N PRO A 219 -0.80 4.02 11.31
CA PRO A 219 -1.39 3.15 12.31
C PRO A 219 -0.40 2.02 12.60
N ILE A 220 0.26 2.06 13.76
CA ILE A 220 1.20 1.02 14.16
C ILE A 220 0.44 -0.20 14.70
N ASP A 221 -0.70 0.03 15.35
CA ASP A 221 -1.66 -1.01 15.73
C ASP A 221 -3.06 -0.45 15.93
N ILE A 222 -4.00 -1.32 16.35
CA ILE A 222 -5.41 -0.95 16.53
C ILE A 222 -5.67 0.05 17.66
N GLN A 223 -4.67 0.35 18.49
CA GLN A 223 -4.73 1.27 19.62
C GLN A 223 -3.81 2.48 19.46
N ASN A 224 -2.84 2.47 18.55
CA ASN A 224 -1.80 3.49 18.44
C ASN A 224 -1.58 3.92 16.99
N ALA A 225 -1.39 5.22 16.78
CA ALA A 225 -0.94 5.77 15.51
C ALA A 225 0.22 6.75 15.73
N ILE A 226 1.26 6.67 14.90
CA ILE A 226 2.33 7.66 14.80
C ILE A 226 1.85 8.74 13.84
N VAL A 227 1.83 10.00 14.28
CA VAL A 227 1.24 11.10 13.50
C VAL A 227 2.13 12.34 13.56
N CYS A 228 2.40 13.00 12.44
CA CYS A 228 2.90 14.37 12.47
C CYS A 228 1.74 15.32 12.77
N THR A 229 1.57 15.68 14.04
CA THR A 229 0.44 16.55 14.44
C THR A 229 0.60 18.00 13.99
N GLU A 230 1.81 18.43 13.62
CA GLU A 230 2.10 19.78 13.13
C GLU A 230 1.41 20.12 11.80
N VAL A 231 1.02 19.11 11.01
CA VAL A 231 0.30 19.30 9.74
C VAL A 231 -1.22 19.14 9.87
N LEU A 232 -1.71 18.90 11.08
CA LEU A 232 -3.14 18.73 11.37
C LEU A 232 -3.66 19.87 12.25
N SER A 233 -4.95 20.16 12.11
CA SER A 233 -5.62 21.03 13.08
C SER A 233 -5.75 20.31 14.43
N LYS A 234 -5.80 21.07 15.53
CA LYS A 234 -6.05 20.51 16.87
C LYS A 234 -7.38 19.75 16.93
N GLU A 235 -8.38 20.18 16.16
CA GLU A 235 -9.68 19.51 16.07
C GLU A 235 -9.55 18.14 15.39
N ASP A 236 -8.77 18.05 14.32
CA ASP A 236 -8.56 16.80 13.59
C ASP A 236 -7.76 15.80 14.43
N VAL A 237 -6.73 16.26 15.15
CA VAL A 237 -6.01 15.42 16.12
C VAL A 237 -6.98 14.89 17.19
N ALA A 238 -7.81 15.76 17.76
CA ALA A 238 -8.80 15.35 18.77
C ALA A 238 -9.86 14.38 18.23
N LYS A 239 -10.18 14.40 16.92
CA LYS A 239 -11.05 13.40 16.29
C LYS A 239 -10.37 12.03 16.22
N ILE A 240 -9.09 11.99 15.84
CA ILE A 240 -8.31 10.75 15.76
C ILE A 240 -8.10 10.15 17.16
N GLU A 241 -7.82 10.99 18.16
CA GLU A 241 -7.60 10.59 19.57
C GLU A 241 -8.79 9.88 20.21
N LYS A 242 -10.00 10.01 19.64
CA LYS A 242 -11.19 9.25 20.09
C LYS A 242 -11.08 7.75 19.80
N TYR A 243 -10.23 7.35 18.85
CA TYR A 243 -10.15 5.97 18.35
C TYR A 243 -8.81 5.31 18.67
N VAL A 244 -7.72 6.09 18.75
CA VAL A 244 -6.36 5.61 19.03
C VAL A 244 -5.56 6.61 19.85
N ASN A 245 -4.55 6.12 20.55
CA ASN A 245 -3.49 6.93 21.12
C ASN A 245 -2.61 7.52 19.99
N VAL A 246 -2.52 8.85 19.94
CA VAL A 246 -1.69 9.56 18.96
C VAL A 246 -0.28 9.78 19.51
N ILE A 247 0.71 9.24 18.82
CA ILE A 247 2.13 9.40 19.11
C ILE A 247 2.68 10.46 18.15
N SER A 248 2.84 11.68 18.63
CA SER A 248 3.32 12.78 17.79
C SER A 248 4.79 12.62 17.43
N ILE A 249 5.13 12.90 16.16
CA ILE A 249 6.50 13.08 15.68
C ILE A 249 6.71 14.49 15.13
N PRO A 250 7.96 15.00 15.10
CA PRO A 250 8.31 16.23 14.43
C PRO A 250 8.08 16.18 12.92
N LYS A 251 7.75 17.31 12.31
CA LYS A 251 7.56 17.42 10.86
C LYS A 251 8.79 17.05 10.03
N GLU A 252 9.98 17.38 10.53
CA GLU A 252 11.26 17.03 9.87
C GLU A 252 11.46 15.51 9.80
N GLU A 253 10.97 14.75 10.78
CA GLU A 253 11.01 13.28 10.75
C GLU A 253 9.98 12.71 9.77
N ALA A 254 8.81 13.35 9.64
CA ALA A 254 7.81 12.97 8.64
C ALA A 254 8.31 13.19 7.21
N TYR A 255 9.03 14.29 6.95
CA TYR A 255 9.68 14.54 5.66
C TYR A 255 10.73 13.48 5.28
N GLU A 256 11.37 12.85 6.27
CA GLU A 256 12.30 11.73 6.06
C GLU A 256 11.58 10.36 6.24
N GLY A 257 10.25 10.34 6.20
CA GLY A 257 9.46 9.13 6.02
C GLY A 257 9.24 8.25 7.25
N THR A 258 9.29 8.79 8.48
CA THR A 258 9.01 8.00 9.69
C THR A 258 7.65 7.28 9.65
N THR A 259 6.60 7.93 9.17
CA THR A 259 5.25 7.32 9.09
C THR A 259 5.03 6.49 7.83
N ASN A 260 5.95 6.55 6.86
CA ASN A 260 5.87 5.72 5.68
C ASN A 260 6.48 4.34 5.97
N SER A 261 5.93 3.71 7.01
CA SER A 261 6.34 2.45 7.61
C SER A 261 5.31 1.38 7.31
N VAL A 262 5.73 0.12 7.32
CA VAL A 262 4.84 -1.04 7.19
C VAL A 262 5.03 -1.95 8.38
N ARG A 263 3.92 -2.40 8.94
CA ARG A 263 3.94 -3.43 9.96
C ARG A 263 3.86 -4.81 9.30
N VAL A 264 4.77 -5.69 9.71
CA VAL A 264 4.68 -7.13 9.42
C VAL A 264 4.84 -7.90 10.72
N ASN A 265 3.75 -8.47 11.22
CA ASN A 265 3.67 -9.13 12.53
C ASN A 265 4.16 -8.21 13.67
N ARG A 266 5.36 -8.50 14.19
CA ARG A 266 6.05 -7.75 15.26
C ARG A 266 7.09 -6.77 14.73
N PHE A 267 7.35 -6.77 13.44
CA PHE A 267 8.33 -5.91 12.80
C PHE A 267 7.68 -4.64 12.28
N ILE A 268 8.36 -3.51 12.47
CA ILE A 268 8.04 -2.24 11.81
C ILE A 268 9.16 -1.95 10.82
N VAL A 269 8.85 -2.14 9.54
CA VAL A 269 9.80 -1.89 8.46
C VAL A 269 9.71 -0.42 8.05
N ASN A 270 10.85 0.26 8.00
CA ASN A 270 10.93 1.66 7.60
C ASN A 270 12.16 1.91 6.71
N ALA A 271 12.06 2.88 5.81
CA ALA A 271 13.18 3.28 4.96
C ALA A 271 14.28 3.99 5.77
N THR A 272 15.55 3.78 5.42
CA THR A 272 16.68 4.62 5.83
C THR A 272 17.71 4.70 4.71
N LYS A 273 18.41 5.82 4.64
CA LYS A 273 19.60 5.99 3.79
C LYS A 273 20.90 6.10 4.57
N ILE A 274 20.86 5.86 5.89
CA ILE A 274 22.00 6.15 6.79
C ILE A 274 23.29 5.42 6.39
N ASP A 275 23.19 4.21 5.86
CA ASP A 275 24.34 3.41 5.40
C ASP A 275 25.07 4.04 4.21
N GLY A 276 24.37 4.85 3.41
CA GLY A 276 24.93 5.59 2.29
C GLY A 276 25.38 7.01 2.65
N MET A 277 25.17 7.47 3.89
CA MET A 277 25.47 8.83 4.33
C MET A 277 26.85 8.95 4.98
N LYS A 278 27.46 10.11 4.79
CA LYS A 278 28.66 10.53 5.52
C LYS A 278 28.24 11.34 6.74
N ALA A 279 29.06 11.31 7.79
CA ALA A 279 28.86 12.13 8.98
C ALA A 279 28.83 13.65 8.70
N THR A 280 29.37 14.08 7.56
CA THR A 280 29.37 15.47 7.08
C THR A 280 28.12 15.85 6.30
N ASP A 281 27.26 14.89 5.95
CA ASP A 281 26.05 15.18 5.20
C ASP A 281 25.05 15.92 6.10
N GLU A 282 24.43 16.96 5.55
CA GLU A 282 23.55 17.89 6.28
C GLU A 282 22.45 17.17 7.07
N LYS A 283 21.89 16.11 6.49
CA LYS A 283 20.79 15.33 7.08
C LYS A 283 21.23 14.18 7.98
N TYR A 284 22.53 13.89 8.11
CA TYR A 284 23.00 12.69 8.84
C TYR A 284 22.56 12.70 10.31
N VAL A 285 22.66 13.86 10.96
CA VAL A 285 22.23 14.02 12.36
C VAL A 285 20.72 13.88 12.50
N LEU A 286 19.94 14.40 11.54
CA LEU A 286 18.49 14.26 11.52
C LEU A 286 18.08 12.78 11.36
N GLU A 287 18.69 12.09 10.40
CA GLU A 287 18.42 10.67 10.14
C GLU A 287 18.71 9.79 11.34
N LYS A 288 19.84 10.02 12.02
CA LYS A 288 20.17 9.31 13.27
C LYS A 288 19.15 9.56 14.39
N LYS A 289 18.65 10.80 14.52
CA LYS A 289 17.62 11.14 15.52
C LYS A 289 16.29 10.47 15.19
N ARG A 290 15.90 10.48 13.91
CA ARG A 290 14.68 9.84 13.39
C ARG A 290 14.66 8.35 13.68
N ILE A 291 15.74 7.64 13.34
CA ILE A 291 15.93 6.21 13.62
C ILE A 291 15.78 5.95 15.12
N ALA A 292 16.53 6.68 15.95
CA ALA A 292 16.49 6.49 17.41
C ALA A 292 15.09 6.77 18.01
N ASN A 293 14.35 7.74 17.45
CA ASN A 293 12.99 8.02 17.89
C ASN A 293 12.02 6.90 17.51
N LEU A 294 12.09 6.40 16.27
CA LEU A 294 11.27 5.27 15.83
C LEU A 294 11.58 4.00 16.63
N GLU A 295 12.86 3.71 16.87
CA GLU A 295 13.30 2.60 17.74
C GLU A 295 12.68 2.71 19.13
N ARG A 296 12.74 3.89 19.75
CA ARG A 296 12.15 4.14 21.06
C ARG A 296 10.64 3.92 21.07
N ILE A 297 9.93 4.35 20.02
CA ILE A 297 8.48 4.13 19.87
C ILE A 297 8.19 2.64 19.74
N CYS A 298 8.89 1.94 18.84
CA CYS A 298 8.73 0.51 18.61
C CYS A 298 8.97 -0.30 19.90
N VAL A 299 10.10 -0.08 20.58
CA VAL A 299 10.44 -0.78 21.83
C VAL A 299 9.39 -0.53 22.92
N LYS A 300 8.92 0.72 23.07
CA LYS A 300 7.87 1.04 24.05
C LYS A 300 6.57 0.28 23.79
N LEU A 301 6.26 0.01 22.52
CA LEU A 301 5.05 -0.70 22.10
C LEU A 301 5.25 -2.20 21.87
N GLY A 302 6.48 -2.72 22.05
CA GLY A 302 6.80 -4.15 21.89
C GLY A 302 7.01 -4.59 20.44
N TYR A 303 7.38 -3.67 19.55
CA TYR A 303 7.76 -3.95 18.16
C TYR A 303 9.26 -3.87 17.95
N ASP A 304 9.73 -4.57 16.91
CA ASP A 304 11.12 -4.54 16.47
C ASP A 304 11.25 -3.73 15.16
N PRO A 305 11.97 -2.61 15.15
CA PRO A 305 12.19 -1.84 13.93
C PRO A 305 13.18 -2.57 13.00
N ILE A 306 12.89 -2.59 11.71
CA ILE A 306 13.78 -3.04 10.65
C ILE A 306 13.94 -1.90 9.65
N PHE A 307 15.19 -1.59 9.30
CA PHE A 307 15.48 -0.51 8.37
C PHE A 307 15.99 -1.06 7.04
N VAL A 308 15.54 -0.46 5.94
CA VAL A 308 15.90 -0.85 4.57
C VAL A 308 16.25 0.37 3.74
N ASN A 309 17.16 0.22 2.78
CA ASN A 309 17.47 1.28 1.84
C ASN A 309 16.53 1.23 0.64
N ILE A 310 15.90 2.37 0.32
CA ILE A 310 15.05 2.56 -0.87
C ILE A 310 15.39 3.87 -1.59
N SER A 311 16.64 4.33 -1.51
CA SER A 311 17.07 5.62 -2.04
C SER A 311 16.80 5.83 -3.53
N GLU A 312 16.68 4.76 -4.32
CA GLU A 312 16.28 4.86 -5.73
C GLU A 312 14.79 5.23 -5.86
N PHE A 313 13.94 4.70 -4.98
CA PHE A 313 12.51 5.05 -4.93
C PHE A 313 12.31 6.48 -4.38
N GLU A 314 13.14 6.94 -3.45
CA GLU A 314 13.07 8.32 -2.93
C GLU A 314 13.28 9.39 -4.02
N LYS A 315 13.98 9.06 -5.12
CA LYS A 315 14.20 9.99 -6.25
C LYS A 315 12.90 10.37 -6.97
N SER A 316 11.86 9.54 -6.91
CA SER A 316 10.52 9.84 -7.43
C SER A 316 9.62 10.50 -6.39
N GLY A 317 10.11 10.77 -5.18
CA GLY A 317 9.31 11.32 -4.08
C GLY A 317 8.44 10.29 -3.37
N ALA A 318 8.71 9.01 -3.54
CA ALA A 318 8.04 7.92 -2.84
C ALA A 318 8.86 7.44 -1.63
N LEU A 319 8.18 6.74 -0.73
CA LEU A 319 8.74 6.16 0.49
C LEU A 319 8.28 4.69 0.62
N LEU A 320 8.72 3.96 1.64
CA LEU A 320 8.62 2.50 1.70
C LEU A 320 7.20 1.95 1.60
N SER A 321 6.29 2.44 2.44
CA SER A 321 4.90 2.00 2.44
C SER A 321 4.18 2.28 1.13
N CYS A 322 4.63 3.24 0.32
CA CYS A 322 4.05 3.48 -1.01
C CYS A 322 4.18 2.24 -1.91
N CYS A 323 5.26 1.47 -1.76
CA CYS A 323 5.54 0.26 -2.54
C CYS A 323 4.71 -0.97 -2.12
N ILE A 324 3.88 -0.86 -1.07
CA ILE A 324 3.29 -2.01 -0.39
C ILE A 324 1.81 -1.75 -0.14
N MET A 325 0.94 -2.59 -0.70
CA MET A 325 -0.51 -2.54 -0.45
C MET A 325 -0.96 -3.75 0.36
N HIS A 326 -1.78 -3.53 1.37
CA HIS A 326 -2.39 -4.61 2.14
C HIS A 326 -3.50 -5.30 1.32
N LEU A 327 -3.39 -6.62 1.16
CA LEU A 327 -4.48 -7.48 0.67
C LEU A 327 -5.37 -7.95 1.82
N ASN A 328 -4.82 -7.98 3.03
CA ASN A 328 -5.55 -8.18 4.28
C ASN A 328 -4.86 -7.39 5.42
N TYR A 329 -5.51 -7.32 6.59
CA TYR A 329 -4.96 -6.67 7.78
C TYR A 329 -4.82 -7.66 8.95
N TRP A 330 -4.40 -8.90 8.65
CA TRP A 330 -4.26 -9.97 9.66
C TRP A 330 -3.37 -9.57 10.84
N ASP A 331 -2.32 -8.77 10.58
CA ASP A 331 -1.39 -8.32 11.61
C ASP A 331 -2.01 -7.35 12.62
N TYR A 332 -3.09 -6.68 12.21
CA TYR A 332 -3.85 -5.75 13.04
C TYR A 332 -5.02 -6.45 13.73
N VAL A 333 -5.71 -7.32 12.99
CA VAL A 333 -6.94 -7.97 13.44
C VAL A 333 -6.70 -9.50 13.45
N LYS A 334 -6.05 -9.98 14.51
CA LYS A 334 -5.81 -11.41 14.77
C LYS A 334 -7.08 -12.15 15.24
N GLU A 335 -8.25 -11.78 14.72
CA GLU A 335 -9.47 -12.52 15.02
C GLU A 335 -9.47 -13.81 14.18
N PRO A 336 -9.60 -15.00 14.82
CA PRO A 336 -9.55 -16.26 14.10
C PRO A 336 -10.65 -16.33 13.05
N VAL A 337 -10.27 -16.73 11.84
CA VAL A 337 -11.16 -17.09 10.72
C VAL A 337 -12.32 -18.01 11.15
N ALA A 338 -12.14 -18.80 12.22
CA ALA A 338 -13.17 -19.65 12.80
C ALA A 338 -14.43 -18.90 13.25
N ASP A 339 -14.32 -17.69 13.82
CA ASP A 339 -15.48 -16.93 14.30
C ASP A 339 -16.24 -16.24 13.16
N PHE A 340 -15.56 -15.92 12.05
CA PHE A 340 -16.19 -15.36 10.85
C PHE A 340 -16.87 -16.46 10.02
N LEU A 341 -16.21 -17.60 9.78
CA LEU A 341 -16.81 -18.77 9.11
C LEU A 341 -17.99 -19.36 9.91
N ALA A 342 -17.93 -19.33 11.25
CA ALA A 342 -19.06 -19.75 12.09
C ALA A 342 -20.26 -18.78 12.03
N LYS A 343 -20.04 -17.52 11.63
CA LYS A 343 -21.10 -16.51 11.42
C LYS A 343 -21.65 -16.54 9.99
N SER A 344 -20.83 -16.85 8.99
CA SER A 344 -21.26 -16.97 7.59
C SER A 344 -22.05 -18.25 7.32
N ASN A 345 -21.72 -19.36 7.98
CA ASN A 345 -22.48 -20.62 7.90
C ASN A 345 -23.82 -20.59 8.68
N LYS A 346 -24.22 -19.44 9.23
CA LYS A 346 -25.51 -19.24 9.94
C LYS A 346 -26.48 -18.34 9.18
N LYS A 347 -26.15 -17.94 7.95
CA LYS A 347 -27.07 -17.34 6.98
C LYS A 347 -27.26 -18.31 5.83
#